data_AF-A0A3D0Q179-F1
#
_entry.id   AF-A0A3D0Q179-F1
#
_cell.length_a   1.000
_cell.length_b   1.000
_cell.length_c   1.000
_cell.angle_alpha   90.00
_cell.angle_beta   90.00
_cell.angle_gamma   90.00
#
_symmetry.space_group_name_H-M   'P 1'
#
loop_
_entity.id
_entity.type
_entity.pdbx_description
1 polymer ?
#
loop_
_entity_poly.entity_id
_entity_poly.type
_entity_poly.pdbx_seq_one_letter_code
_entity_poly.pdbx_strand_id
1 'polypeptide(L)' 'MSIAPKSAYRRILLKLSGEALMGNEGFGIDPKVLDRMAQEIKELVE' A
#
# COMPACT_ATOMS: atom_id res chain seq x y z
N MET A 1 16.23 -20.12 6.80
CA MET A 1 14.77 -20.34 6.67
C MET A 1 14.07 -19.00 6.81
N SER A 2 13.42 -18.50 5.76
CA SER A 2 12.53 -17.34 5.86
C SER A 2 11.26 -17.75 6.59
N ILE A 3 11.01 -17.11 7.73
CA ILE A 3 9.93 -17.41 8.69
C ILE A 3 8.61 -16.72 8.31
N ALA A 4 8.59 -15.94 7.22
CA ALA A 4 7.41 -15.23 6.79
C ALA A 4 6.39 -16.21 6.19
N PRO A 5 5.12 -16.17 6.62
CA PRO A 5 4.07 -17.00 6.04
C PRO A 5 3.93 -16.65 4.57
N LYS A 6 3.86 -17.68 3.73
CA LYS A 6 3.62 -17.53 2.30
C LYS A 6 2.26 -16.86 2.10
N SER A 7 2.21 -15.81 1.28
CA SER A 7 0.96 -15.10 1.00
C SER A 7 -0.13 -16.05 0.47
N ALA A 8 -1.37 -15.86 0.93
CA ALA A 8 -2.49 -16.70 0.52
C ALA A 8 -2.86 -16.52 -0.97
N TYR A 9 -2.51 -15.37 -1.55
CA TYR A 9 -2.85 -15.00 -2.92
C TYR A 9 -1.60 -14.77 -3.76
N ARG A 10 -1.57 -15.35 -4.95
CA ARG A 10 -0.49 -15.14 -5.95
C ARG A 10 -0.64 -13.83 -6.72
N ARG A 11 -1.87 -13.33 -6.89
CA ARG A 11 -2.18 -12.10 -7.63
C ARG A 11 -3.43 -11.48 -7.04
N ILE A 12 -3.40 -10.17 -6.89
CA ILE A 12 -4.53 -9.37 -6.40
C ILE A 12 -4.75 -8.16 -7.31
N LEU A 13 -5.96 -7.63 -7.27
CA LEU A 13 -6.26 -6.28 -7.73
C LEU A 13 -6.54 -5.45 -6.48
N LEU A 14 -5.60 -4.60 -6.10
CA LEU A 14 -5.74 -3.73 -4.95
C LEU A 14 -6.36 -2.40 -5.40
N LYS A 15 -7.63 -2.16 -5.05
CA LYS A 15 -8.29 -0.88 -5.30
C LYS A 15 -8.07 0.04 -4.11
N LEU A 16 -7.53 1.23 -4.38
CA LEU A 16 -7.39 2.30 -3.40
C LEU A 16 -8.41 3.41 -3.71
N SER A 17 -8.97 4.04 -2.67
CA SER A 17 -9.83 5.21 -2.85
C SER A 17 -8.97 6.48 -2.97
N GLY A 18 -9.46 7.51 -3.68
CA GLY A 18 -8.73 8.78 -3.79
C GLY A 18 -8.64 9.50 -2.45
N GLU A 19 -9.67 9.35 -1.63
CA GLU A 19 -9.74 9.88 -0.26
C GLU A 19 -8.65 9.28 0.64
N ALA A 20 -8.27 8.02 0.41
CA ALA A 20 -7.20 7.37 1.16
C ALA A 20 -5.83 8.02 0.90
N LEU A 21 -5.64 8.71 -0.22
CA LEU A 21 -4.38 9.38 -0.57
C LEU A 21 -4.29 10.81 -0.04
N MET A 22 -5.39 11.38 0.46
CA MET A 22 -5.45 12.78 0.88
C MET A 22 -4.81 13.03 2.26
N GLY A 23 -4.63 12.00 3.08
CA GLY A 23 -4.08 12.14 4.43
C GLY A 23 -4.98 13.02 5.32
N ASN A 24 -4.39 14.03 5.95
CA ASN A 24 -5.13 15.01 6.76
C ASN A 24 -5.60 16.23 5.94
N GLU A 25 -5.24 16.30 4.67
CA GLU A 25 -5.64 17.41 3.78
C GLU A 25 -7.05 17.15 3.24
N GLY A 26 -7.83 18.22 3.06
CA GLY A 26 -9.20 18.15 2.54
C GLY A 26 -9.29 17.95 1.02
N PHE A 27 -8.16 17.97 0.31
CA PHE A 27 -8.06 17.64 -1.12
C PHE A 27 -6.62 17.27 -1.50
N GLY A 28 -6.45 16.69 -2.69
CA GLY A 28 -5.12 16.43 -3.28
C GLY A 28 -4.53 15.06 -2.93
N ILE A 29 -3.21 14.95 -2.97
CA ILE A 29 -2.46 13.73 -2.64
C ILE A 29 -1.41 14.13 -1.62
N ASP A 30 -1.43 13.49 -0.45
CA ASP A 30 -0.40 13.60 0.57
C ASP A 30 0.79 12.69 0.17
N PRO A 31 1.97 13.27 -0.14
CA PRO A 31 3.15 12.49 -0.50
C PRO A 31 3.57 11.49 0.59
N LYS A 32 3.35 11.80 1.87
CA LYS A 32 3.72 10.89 2.97
C LYS A 32 2.87 9.63 2.97
N VAL A 33 1.58 9.78 2.67
CA VAL A 33 0.67 8.64 2.57
C VAL A 33 1.04 7.80 1.35
N LEU A 34 1.33 8.45 0.22
CA LEU A 34 1.77 7.78 -0.99
C LEU A 34 3.04 6.96 -0.76
N ASP A 35 4.07 7.56 -0.14
CA ASP A 35 5.34 6.88 0.15
C ASP A 35 5.14 5.69 1.08
N ARG A 36 4.31 5.83 2.11
CA ARG A 36 3.96 4.73 3.01
C ARG A 36 3.29 3.58 2.26
N MET A 37 2.29 3.87 1.44
CA MET A 37 1.59 2.84 0.65
C MET A 37 2.53 2.14 -0.33
N ALA A 38 3.46 2.89 -0.94
CA ALA A 38 4.46 2.31 -1.82
C ALA A 38 5.36 1.30 -1.09
N GLN A 39 5.78 1.60 0.16
CA GLN A 39 6.55 0.65 0.97
C GLN A 39 5.73 -0.58 1.36
N GLU A 40 4.49 -0.39 1.81
CA GLU A 40 3.59 -1.51 2.15
C GLU A 40 3.36 -2.44 0.95
N ILE A 41 3.20 -1.90 -0.27
CA ILE A 41 3.08 -2.71 -1.49
C ILE A 41 4.39 -3.42 -1.83
N LYS A 42 5.53 -2.74 -1.65
CA LYS A 42 6.86 -3.30 -1.90
C LYS A 42 7.15 -4.52 -1.01
N GLU A 43 6.79 -4.45 0.26
CA GLU A 43 6.91 -5.56 1.23
C GLU A 43 6.09 -6.80 0.84
N LEU A 44 5.05 -6.66 0.00
CA LEU A 44 4.26 -7.80 -0.49
C LEU A 44 4.90 -8.50 -1.70
N VAL A 45 5.85 -7.86 -2.37
CA VAL A 45 6.46 -8.33 -3.62
C VAL A 45 7.89 -8.83 -3.42
N GLU A 46 8.64 -8.24 -2.49
CA GLU A 46 10.00 -8.68 -2.09
C GLU A 46 9.97 -9.88 -1.13
#